data_AF-A0A962R580-F1
#
_entry.id   AF-A0A962R580-F1
#
_cell.length_a   1.000
_cell.length_b   1.000
_cell.length_c   1.000
_cell.angle_alpha   90.00
_cell.angle_beta   90.00
_cell.angle_gamma   90.00
#
_symmetry.space_group_name_H-M   'P 1'
#
loop_
_entity.id
_entity.type
_entity.pdbx_description
1 polymer ?
#
loop_
_entity_poly.entity_id
_entity_poly.type
_entity_poly.pdbx_seq_one_letter_code
_entity_poly.pdbx_strand_id
1 'polypeptide(L)'
;MSTMLLMGLLWIGAARADVVVLMHGYQSSVSAWSETGIDRELARSGWRFGGRLFDSRGTVALDGPGAEGYENSFYTVSLPQESMLWTQTDFLAAYLTTLRAWHPKEQLILVGHSAGGVVARLYMVRHPEVPIRALITIASPHLGSDAAEVAGFVGRTPLAMMAPMVGLGTLNRSQGLYHDLSADRPDSVLYWLNRQPHPVAQYISVVRRSGDLLIAERSQDMRNVPMLQNRARSVQSGEGHGLQVSDGPLLVRLIKDLSQRQLI
;
A
#
# COMPACT_ATOMS: atom_id res chain seq x y z
N MET A 1 21.22 4.10 61.31
CA MET A 1 21.55 3.54 59.98
C MET A 1 20.25 3.27 59.27
N SER A 2 19.77 4.22 58.46
CA SER A 2 18.53 4.09 57.69
C SER A 2 18.83 3.53 56.32
N THR A 3 18.29 2.35 56.04
CA THR A 3 18.35 1.69 54.74
C THR A 3 17.33 2.38 53.81
N MET A 4 17.78 3.30 52.95
CA MET A 4 16.94 3.78 51.84
C MET A 4 17.03 2.80 50.68
N LEU A 5 15.95 2.05 50.48
CA LEU A 5 15.74 1.20 49.32
C LEU A 5 15.34 2.10 48.13
N LEU A 6 16.23 2.28 47.16
CA LEU A 6 15.91 2.95 45.90
C LEU A 6 15.09 1.97 45.03
N MET A 7 13.76 2.09 45.04
CA MET A 7 12.90 1.45 44.04
C MET A 7 13.00 2.23 42.72
N GLY A 8 13.95 1.84 41.87
CA GLY A 8 13.98 2.24 40.48
C GLY A 8 12.88 1.54 39.70
N LEU A 9 11.76 2.25 39.46
CA LEU A 9 10.74 1.83 38.50
C LEU A 9 11.33 1.94 37.08
N LEU A 10 11.88 0.82 36.59
CA LEU A 10 12.09 0.56 35.17
C LEU A 10 10.72 0.59 34.48
N TRP A 11 10.32 1.74 33.95
CA TRP A 11 9.32 1.83 32.90
C TRP A 11 9.91 1.18 31.64
N ILE A 12 9.86 -0.14 31.58
CA ILE A 12 10.03 -0.87 30.33
C ILE A 12 8.76 -0.59 29.54
N GLY A 13 8.77 0.48 28.73
CA GLY A 13 7.71 0.72 27.77
C GLY A 13 7.54 -0.55 26.94
N ALA A 14 6.35 -1.18 27.02
CA ALA A 14 6.06 -2.35 26.22
C ALA A 14 6.33 -1.99 24.76
N ALA A 15 7.20 -2.75 24.09
CA ALA A 15 7.46 -2.58 22.67
C ALA A 15 6.10 -2.64 21.95
N ARG A 16 5.73 -1.55 21.27
CA ARG A 16 4.45 -1.43 20.61
C ARG A 16 4.51 -2.21 19.30
N ALA A 17 3.69 -3.24 19.17
CA ALA A 17 3.52 -3.96 17.91
C ALA A 17 2.87 -3.04 16.84
N ASP A 18 3.27 -3.23 15.60
CA ASP A 18 2.74 -2.58 14.41
C ASP A 18 2.08 -3.63 13.49
N VAL A 19 1.09 -3.20 12.69
CA VAL A 19 0.41 -4.02 11.68
C VAL A 19 0.74 -3.50 10.29
N VAL A 20 1.30 -4.34 9.43
CA VAL A 20 1.53 -4.04 8.02
C VAL A 20 0.37 -4.57 7.17
N VAL A 21 -0.14 -3.74 6.26
CA VAL A 21 -1.21 -4.13 5.33
C VAL A 21 -0.70 -3.99 3.91
N LEU A 22 -0.70 -5.09 3.16
CA LEU A 22 -0.17 -5.21 1.81
C LEU A 22 -1.30 -5.18 0.77
N MET A 23 -1.30 -4.18 -0.11
CA MET A 23 -2.33 -3.94 -1.12
C MET A 23 -1.78 -4.09 -2.54
N HIS A 24 -2.34 -5.03 -3.31
CA HIS A 24 -1.95 -5.27 -4.70
C HIS A 24 -2.50 -4.20 -5.65
N GLY A 25 -1.95 -4.15 -6.87
CA GLY A 25 -2.37 -3.25 -7.95
C GLY A 25 -3.39 -3.85 -8.92
N TYR A 26 -3.59 -3.15 -10.04
CA TYR A 26 -4.45 -3.55 -11.17
C TYR A 26 -4.00 -4.88 -11.79
N GLN A 27 -4.96 -5.76 -12.14
CA GLN A 27 -4.75 -7.10 -12.72
C GLN A 27 -3.74 -7.99 -11.97
N SER A 28 -3.51 -7.71 -10.69
CA SER A 28 -2.69 -8.51 -9.79
C SER A 28 -3.57 -9.36 -8.87
N SER A 29 -3.00 -9.91 -7.81
CA SER A 29 -3.76 -10.43 -6.69
C SER A 29 -2.87 -10.41 -5.45
N VAL A 30 -3.39 -10.87 -4.33
CA VAL A 30 -2.57 -11.09 -3.13
C VAL A 30 -1.40 -12.06 -3.37
N SER A 31 -1.48 -12.91 -4.40
CA SER A 31 -0.41 -13.87 -4.75
C SER A 31 0.89 -13.19 -5.19
N ALA A 32 0.83 -11.96 -5.69
CA ALA A 32 2.04 -11.25 -6.14
C ALA A 32 3.07 -11.07 -5.02
N TRP A 33 2.61 -10.95 -3.77
CA TRP A 33 3.49 -10.87 -2.59
C TRP A 33 4.22 -12.19 -2.30
N SER A 34 3.53 -13.32 -2.45
CA SER A 34 4.09 -14.65 -2.19
C SER A 34 4.95 -15.17 -3.34
N GLU A 35 4.55 -14.90 -4.58
CA GLU A 35 5.30 -15.22 -5.80
C GLU A 35 6.69 -14.54 -5.80
N THR A 36 6.75 -13.29 -5.34
CA THR A 36 8.01 -12.54 -5.19
C THR A 36 8.74 -12.84 -3.88
N GLY A 37 8.09 -13.52 -2.93
CA GLY A 37 8.64 -13.86 -1.63
C GLY A 37 8.76 -12.69 -0.65
N ILE A 38 8.10 -11.57 -0.91
CA ILE A 38 8.10 -10.39 -0.02
C ILE A 38 7.49 -10.75 1.35
N ASP A 39 6.44 -11.55 1.37
CA ASP A 39 5.82 -12.09 2.58
C ASP A 39 6.79 -12.96 3.41
N ARG A 40 7.59 -13.81 2.74
CA ARG A 40 8.61 -14.64 3.37
C ARG A 40 9.75 -13.80 3.94
N GLU A 41 10.14 -12.72 3.28
CA GLU A 41 11.15 -11.80 3.81
C GLU A 41 10.64 -11.03 5.03
N LEU A 42 9.38 -10.58 5.03
CA LEU A 42 8.73 -10.03 6.23
C LEU A 42 8.74 -11.06 7.36
N ALA A 43 8.32 -12.30 7.08
CA ALA A 43 8.31 -13.38 8.06
C ALA A 43 9.69 -13.68 8.65
N ARG A 44 10.71 -13.79 7.82
CA ARG A 44 12.12 -13.97 8.24
C ARG A 44 12.64 -12.81 9.09
N SER A 45 12.08 -11.62 8.92
CA SER A 45 12.44 -10.43 9.69
C SER A 45 11.68 -10.28 11.01
N GLY A 46 10.87 -11.27 11.40
CA GLY A 46 10.14 -11.31 12.66
C GLY A 46 8.71 -10.77 12.60
N TRP A 47 8.14 -10.59 11.40
CA TRP A 47 6.74 -10.22 11.25
C TRP A 47 5.87 -11.47 11.08
N ARG A 48 4.80 -11.59 11.85
CA ARG A 48 3.89 -12.74 11.75
C ARG A 48 2.86 -12.54 10.65
N PHE A 49 2.69 -13.52 9.76
CA PHE A 49 1.60 -13.47 8.79
C PHE A 49 0.27 -13.68 9.51
N GLY A 50 -0.59 -12.65 9.50
CA GLY A 50 -1.92 -12.68 10.13
C GLY A 50 -3.01 -13.22 9.21
N GLY A 51 -2.76 -13.26 7.89
CA GLY A 51 -3.68 -13.81 6.91
C GLY A 51 -4.02 -12.86 5.77
N ARG A 52 -4.96 -13.29 4.94
CA ARG A 52 -5.52 -12.59 3.79
C ARG A 52 -6.94 -12.15 4.10
N LEU A 53 -7.23 -10.86 4.01
CA LEU A 53 -8.59 -10.34 4.06
C LEU A 53 -9.18 -10.27 2.67
N PHE A 54 -10.45 -10.65 2.56
CA PHE A 54 -11.22 -10.60 1.32
C PHE A 54 -12.70 -10.37 1.61
N ASP A 55 -13.43 -9.90 0.61
CA ASP A 55 -14.88 -9.79 0.69
C ASP A 55 -15.52 -11.16 0.42
N SER A 56 -16.44 -11.53 1.29
CA SER A 56 -17.27 -12.72 1.17
C SER A 56 -18.74 -12.32 1.19
N ARG A 57 -19.23 -11.80 0.05
CA ARG A 57 -20.62 -11.37 -0.14
C ARG A 57 -21.02 -10.19 0.75
N GLY A 58 -20.17 -9.17 0.80
CA GLY A 58 -20.39 -7.96 1.60
C GLY A 58 -19.95 -8.06 3.06
N THR A 59 -19.29 -9.16 3.45
CA THR A 59 -18.67 -9.30 4.78
C THR A 59 -17.17 -9.55 4.65
N VAL A 60 -16.41 -9.02 5.59
CA VAL A 60 -14.97 -9.26 5.64
C VAL A 60 -14.71 -10.67 6.15
N ALA A 61 -14.00 -11.47 5.36
CA ALA A 61 -13.51 -12.79 5.72
C ALA A 61 -11.99 -12.79 5.81
N LEU A 62 -11.46 -13.75 6.58
CA LEU A 62 -10.02 -13.99 6.78
C LEU A 62 -9.67 -15.41 6.35
N ASP A 63 -8.64 -15.52 5.52
CA ASP A 63 -7.97 -16.78 5.22
C ASP A 63 -6.55 -16.73 5.81
N GLY A 64 -6.26 -17.58 6.78
CA GLY A 64 -4.97 -17.60 7.48
C GLY A 64 -5.11 -17.72 9.00
N PRO A 65 -3.99 -17.66 9.72
CA PRO A 65 -3.93 -18.02 11.14
C PRO A 65 -4.54 -16.97 12.08
N GLY A 66 -4.82 -15.75 11.60
CA GLY A 66 -5.02 -14.61 12.49
C GLY A 66 -3.72 -14.18 13.17
N ALA A 67 -3.76 -13.06 13.86
CA ALA A 67 -2.67 -12.64 14.73
C ALA A 67 -3.18 -12.66 16.18
N GLU A 68 -2.71 -13.64 16.95
CA GLU A 68 -2.90 -13.71 18.38
C GLU A 68 -1.63 -13.18 19.08
N GLY A 69 -1.79 -12.27 20.04
CA GLY A 69 -0.70 -11.72 20.85
C GLY A 69 -0.21 -10.33 20.42
N TYR A 70 0.74 -9.77 21.18
CA TYR A 70 1.33 -8.44 20.96
C TYR A 70 2.58 -8.52 20.06
N GLU A 71 2.45 -9.08 18.86
CA GLU A 71 3.56 -9.25 17.91
C GLU A 71 3.35 -8.40 16.66
N ASN A 72 4.45 -7.96 16.02
CA ASN A 72 4.37 -7.31 14.72
C ASN A 72 3.73 -8.27 13.71
N SER A 73 2.65 -7.83 13.06
CA SER A 73 1.87 -8.68 12.16
C SER A 73 1.73 -8.07 10.78
N PHE A 74 1.54 -8.90 9.75
CA PHE A 74 1.26 -8.42 8.41
C PHE A 74 0.11 -9.18 7.75
N TYR A 75 -0.66 -8.45 6.95
CA TYR A 75 -1.84 -8.93 6.25
C TYR A 75 -1.76 -8.58 4.78
N THR A 76 -2.35 -9.44 3.94
CA THR A 76 -2.65 -9.09 2.55
C THR A 76 -4.14 -8.80 2.41
N VAL A 77 -4.52 -7.90 1.52
CA VAL A 77 -5.93 -7.60 1.25
C VAL A 77 -6.26 -7.77 -0.22
N SER A 78 -7.42 -8.38 -0.48
CA SER A 78 -7.94 -8.62 -1.82
C SER A 78 -8.85 -7.46 -2.23
N LEU A 79 -8.37 -6.57 -3.10
CA LEU A 79 -9.15 -5.43 -3.58
C LEU A 79 -9.90 -5.77 -4.88
N PRO A 80 -11.07 -5.17 -5.15
CA PRO A 80 -11.76 -5.30 -6.43
C PRO A 80 -11.02 -4.47 -7.50
N GLN A 81 -9.89 -5.00 -7.95
CA GLN A 81 -8.86 -4.28 -8.70
C GLN A 81 -9.27 -3.68 -10.04
N GLU A 82 -10.37 -4.13 -10.64
CA GLU A 82 -10.91 -3.53 -11.88
C GLU A 82 -11.86 -2.35 -11.59
N SER A 83 -12.32 -2.21 -10.34
CA SER A 83 -13.28 -1.17 -9.94
C SER A 83 -12.62 0.20 -9.75
N MET A 84 -13.45 1.24 -9.71
CA MET A 84 -13.04 2.61 -9.35
C MET A 84 -12.28 2.66 -8.03
N LEU A 85 -11.39 3.65 -7.88
CA LEU A 85 -10.57 3.85 -6.68
C LEU A 85 -11.44 4.07 -5.44
N TRP A 86 -12.58 4.76 -5.57
CA TRP A 86 -13.54 4.93 -4.47
C TRP A 86 -14.07 3.59 -3.97
N THR A 87 -14.50 2.73 -4.89
CA THR A 87 -14.98 1.38 -4.54
C THR A 87 -13.89 0.57 -3.86
N GLN A 88 -12.66 0.57 -4.41
CA GLN A 88 -11.54 -0.13 -3.76
C GLN A 88 -11.24 0.43 -2.36
N THR A 89 -11.40 1.74 -2.17
CA THR A 89 -11.21 2.41 -0.87
C THR A 89 -12.27 2.00 0.15
N ASP A 90 -13.53 1.80 -0.26
CA ASP A 90 -14.58 1.34 0.63
C ASP A 90 -14.31 -0.10 1.13
N PHE A 91 -13.80 -0.97 0.25
CA PHE A 91 -13.34 -2.31 0.65
C PHE A 91 -12.15 -2.24 1.61
N LEU A 92 -11.16 -1.39 1.32
CA LEU A 92 -10.03 -1.17 2.21
C LEU A 92 -10.50 -0.65 3.58
N ALA A 93 -11.48 0.25 3.63
CA ALA A 93 -12.04 0.76 4.87
C ALA A 93 -12.67 -0.34 5.72
N ALA A 94 -13.41 -1.27 5.10
CA ALA A 94 -13.96 -2.43 5.80
C ALA A 94 -12.85 -3.31 6.38
N TYR A 95 -11.80 -3.60 5.60
CA TYR A 95 -10.67 -4.42 6.05
C TYR A 95 -9.89 -3.76 7.20
N LEU A 96 -9.59 -2.47 7.09
CA LEU A 96 -8.87 -1.74 8.14
C LEU A 96 -9.72 -1.58 9.41
N THR A 97 -11.04 -1.47 9.28
CA THR A 97 -11.96 -1.49 10.44
C THR A 97 -11.87 -2.82 11.19
N THR A 98 -11.90 -3.95 10.47
CA THR A 98 -11.74 -5.28 11.06
C THR A 98 -10.37 -5.43 11.73
N LEU A 99 -9.29 -5.05 11.05
CA LEU A 99 -7.93 -5.14 11.61
C LEU A 99 -7.77 -4.25 12.86
N ARG A 100 -8.35 -3.05 12.86
CA ARG A 100 -8.34 -2.16 14.04
C ARG A 100 -9.09 -2.74 15.23
N ALA A 101 -10.15 -3.51 14.99
CA ALA A 101 -10.87 -4.20 16.06
C ALA A 101 -10.02 -5.33 16.66
N TRP A 102 -9.24 -6.04 15.85
CA TRP A 102 -8.31 -7.08 16.32
C TRP A 102 -7.04 -6.51 16.95
N HIS A 103 -6.57 -5.36 16.46
CA HIS A 103 -5.33 -4.69 16.86
C HIS A 103 -5.56 -3.27 17.40
N PRO A 104 -6.36 -3.08 18.46
CA PRO A 104 -6.80 -1.74 18.90
C PRO A 104 -5.65 -0.83 19.37
N LYS A 105 -4.53 -1.42 19.79
CA LYS A 105 -3.36 -0.71 20.33
C LYS A 105 -2.20 -0.59 19.34
N GLU A 106 -2.27 -1.20 18.17
CA GLU A 106 -1.14 -1.24 17.22
C GLU A 106 -1.26 -0.11 16.19
N GLN A 107 -0.15 0.37 15.64
CA GLN A 107 -0.22 1.33 14.53
C GLN A 107 -0.27 0.58 13.20
N LEU A 108 -1.03 1.13 12.25
CA LEU A 108 -1.08 0.60 10.90
C LEU A 108 0.04 1.19 10.03
N ILE A 109 0.69 0.34 9.25
CA ILE A 109 1.59 0.68 8.15
C ILE A 109 0.97 0.15 6.86
N LEU A 110 0.67 1.04 5.92
CA LEU A 110 0.09 0.67 4.64
C LEU A 110 1.20 0.53 3.59
N VAL A 111 1.16 -0.57 2.84
CA VAL A 111 2.10 -0.84 1.74
C VAL A 111 1.30 -1.17 0.49
N GLY A 112 1.37 -0.32 -0.52
CA GLY A 112 0.61 -0.50 -1.75
C GLY A 112 1.50 -0.59 -2.98
N HIS A 113 1.23 -1.56 -3.85
CA HIS A 113 1.83 -1.64 -5.18
C HIS A 113 0.91 -1.03 -6.23
N SER A 114 1.46 -0.23 -7.17
CA SER A 114 0.72 0.32 -8.29
C SER A 114 -0.58 1.01 -7.84
N ALA A 115 -1.73 0.68 -8.39
CA ALA A 115 -3.04 1.22 -8.00
C ALA A 115 -3.33 1.06 -6.48
N GLY A 116 -2.88 -0.04 -5.85
CA GLY A 116 -3.09 -0.28 -4.42
C GLY A 116 -2.46 0.80 -3.51
N GLY A 117 -1.35 1.41 -3.94
CA GLY A 117 -0.74 2.54 -3.23
C GLY A 117 -1.53 3.84 -3.37
N VAL A 118 -2.24 4.04 -4.48
CA VAL A 118 -3.15 5.17 -4.65
C VAL A 118 -4.41 4.96 -3.80
N VAL A 119 -4.97 3.75 -3.76
CA VAL A 119 -6.10 3.39 -2.89
C VAL A 119 -5.73 3.63 -1.41
N ALA A 120 -4.52 3.25 -0.99
CA ALA A 120 -4.00 3.53 0.35
C ALA A 120 -4.06 5.01 0.71
N ARG A 121 -3.55 5.84 -0.20
CA ARG A 121 -3.44 7.28 -0.03
C ARG A 121 -4.81 7.93 -0.02
N LEU A 122 -5.71 7.47 -0.89
CA LEU A 122 -7.09 7.90 -0.94
C LEU A 122 -7.81 7.58 0.37
N TYR A 123 -7.64 6.36 0.89
CA TYR A 123 -8.16 5.98 2.21
C TYR A 123 -7.69 6.93 3.31
N MET A 124 -6.39 7.21 3.40
CA MET A 124 -5.85 8.12 4.42
C MET A 124 -6.45 9.53 4.36
N VAL A 125 -6.72 10.04 3.16
CA VAL A 125 -7.34 11.37 2.98
C VAL A 125 -8.83 11.36 3.34
N ARG A 126 -9.54 10.27 3.05
CA ARG A 126 -10.98 10.12 3.38
C ARG A 126 -11.24 9.80 4.86
N HIS A 127 -10.27 9.14 5.50
CA HIS A 127 -10.36 8.67 6.88
C HIS A 127 -9.21 9.25 7.73
N PRO A 128 -9.07 10.59 7.81
CA PRO A 128 -7.98 11.22 8.54
C PRO A 128 -8.02 10.95 10.05
N GLU A 129 -9.16 10.50 10.58
CA GLU A 129 -9.36 10.07 11.95
C GLU A 129 -8.66 8.75 12.28
N VAL A 130 -8.32 7.93 11.27
CA VAL A 130 -7.64 6.65 11.46
C VAL A 130 -6.12 6.88 11.44
N PRO A 131 -5.42 6.71 12.58
CA PRO A 131 -4.00 6.97 12.63
C PRO A 131 -3.23 5.91 11.85
N ILE A 132 -2.61 6.34 10.74
CA ILE A 132 -1.69 5.54 9.93
C ILE A 132 -0.27 6.05 10.20
N ARG A 133 0.63 5.15 10.64
CA ARG A 133 2.02 5.49 10.92
C ARG A 133 2.78 5.85 9.65
N ALA A 134 2.60 5.06 8.61
CA ALA A 134 3.31 5.21 7.36
C ALA A 134 2.52 4.68 6.17
N LEU A 135 2.76 5.30 5.02
CA LEU A 135 2.40 4.82 3.70
C LEU A 135 3.67 4.58 2.90
N ILE A 136 3.88 3.34 2.49
CA ILE A 136 4.95 2.93 1.57
C ILE A 136 4.29 2.53 0.24
N THR A 137 4.71 3.13 -0.87
CA THR A 137 4.17 2.77 -2.19
C THR A 137 5.24 2.27 -3.13
N ILE A 138 4.97 1.23 -3.89
CA ILE A 138 5.88 0.66 -4.89
C ILE A 138 5.27 0.88 -6.27
N ALA A 139 5.94 1.66 -7.13
CA ALA A 139 5.51 1.92 -8.50
C ALA A 139 4.07 2.48 -8.66
N SER A 140 3.61 3.30 -7.70
CA SER A 140 2.21 3.79 -7.67
C SER A 140 2.01 5.10 -8.43
N PRO A 141 1.06 5.21 -9.37
CA PRO A 141 0.84 6.41 -10.19
C PRO A 141 0.13 7.55 -9.43
N HIS A 142 0.84 8.24 -8.53
CA HIS A 142 0.27 9.33 -7.70
C HIS A 142 -0.09 10.58 -8.50
N LEU A 143 0.51 10.79 -9.66
CA LEU A 143 0.17 11.88 -10.59
C LEU A 143 -0.57 11.36 -11.84
N GLY A 144 -0.93 10.08 -11.83
CA GLY A 144 -1.61 9.39 -12.91
C GLY A 144 -0.67 8.74 -13.91
N SER A 145 -1.26 8.00 -14.83
CA SER A 145 -0.55 7.33 -15.92
C SER A 145 -0.87 8.02 -17.23
N ASP A 146 0.12 8.21 -18.10
CA ASP A 146 -0.16 8.77 -19.41
C ASP A 146 -0.98 7.75 -20.23
N ALA A 147 -2.00 8.23 -20.94
CA ALA A 147 -2.87 7.35 -21.73
C ALA A 147 -2.07 6.54 -22.78
N ALA A 148 -0.96 7.09 -23.29
CA ALA A 148 -0.06 6.40 -24.21
C ALA A 148 0.74 5.28 -23.52
N GLU A 149 1.12 5.44 -22.25
CA GLU A 149 1.81 4.42 -21.45
C GLU A 149 0.88 3.25 -21.14
N VAL A 150 -0.36 3.54 -20.71
CA VAL A 150 -1.41 2.54 -20.49
C VAL A 150 -1.75 1.80 -21.79
N ALA A 151 -1.94 2.52 -22.90
CA ALA A 151 -2.20 1.91 -24.21
C ALA A 151 -1.02 1.05 -24.70
N GLY A 152 0.21 1.51 -24.49
CA GLY A 152 1.43 0.78 -24.81
C GLY A 152 1.58 -0.51 -23.99
N PHE A 153 1.23 -0.50 -22.71
CA PHE A 153 1.20 -1.70 -21.88
C PHE A 153 0.11 -2.66 -22.30
N VAL A 154 -1.14 -2.19 -22.47
CA VAL A 154 -2.25 -3.03 -22.95
C VAL A 154 -1.83 -3.73 -24.24
N GLY A 155 -1.25 -3.00 -25.19
CA GLY A 155 -0.70 -3.52 -26.45
C GLY A 155 0.39 -4.59 -26.32
N ARG A 156 1.09 -4.67 -25.17
CA ARG A 156 2.18 -5.62 -24.88
C ARG A 156 1.76 -6.80 -23.99
N THR A 157 0.55 -6.79 -23.44
CA THR A 157 0.01 -7.92 -22.67
C THR A 157 -0.63 -8.97 -23.60
N PRO A 158 -0.73 -10.25 -23.17
CA PRO A 158 -1.55 -11.26 -23.88
C PRO A 158 -2.99 -10.80 -24.13
N LEU A 159 -3.48 -9.83 -23.34
CA LEU A 159 -4.79 -9.20 -23.50
C LEU A 159 -4.94 -8.51 -24.86
N ALA A 160 -3.89 -7.88 -25.41
CA ALA A 160 -3.95 -7.27 -26.74
C ALA A 160 -3.92 -8.31 -27.86
N MET A 161 -3.12 -9.37 -27.73
CA MET A 161 -3.08 -10.45 -28.71
C MET A 161 -4.34 -11.31 -28.71
N MET A 162 -5.04 -11.38 -27.58
CA MET A 162 -6.30 -12.10 -27.43
C MET A 162 -7.54 -11.20 -27.47
N ALA A 163 -7.40 -9.90 -27.75
CA ALA A 163 -8.51 -8.95 -27.83
C ALA A 163 -9.67 -9.40 -28.75
N PRO A 164 -9.43 -10.08 -29.90
CA PRO A 164 -10.50 -10.63 -30.73
C PRO A 164 -11.19 -11.87 -30.14
N MET A 165 -10.58 -12.57 -29.18
CA MET A 165 -11.08 -13.84 -28.61
C MET A 165 -11.57 -13.74 -27.16
N VAL A 166 -11.07 -12.77 -26.37
CA VAL A 166 -11.39 -12.59 -24.93
C VAL A 166 -12.38 -11.43 -24.70
N GLY A 167 -12.67 -10.66 -25.75
CA GLY A 167 -13.73 -9.66 -25.78
C GLY A 167 -13.39 -8.35 -25.07
N LEU A 168 -14.03 -7.27 -25.51
CA LEU A 168 -13.96 -5.88 -25.00
C LEU A 168 -14.34 -5.70 -23.50
N GLY A 169 -14.55 -6.78 -22.75
CA GLY A 169 -15.19 -6.79 -21.43
C GLY A 169 -14.31 -6.29 -20.28
N THR A 170 -13.04 -6.69 -20.19
CA THR A 170 -12.10 -6.22 -19.13
C THR A 170 -11.81 -4.73 -19.23
N LEU A 171 -11.59 -4.25 -20.47
CA LEU A 171 -11.43 -2.82 -20.78
C LEU A 171 -12.69 -2.04 -20.41
N ASN A 172 -13.89 -2.56 -20.71
CA ASN A 172 -15.16 -1.93 -20.34
C ASN A 172 -15.38 -1.89 -18.82
N ARG A 173 -15.04 -2.98 -18.10
CA ARG A 173 -15.18 -3.05 -16.63
C ARG A 173 -14.24 -2.11 -15.88
N SER A 174 -13.07 -1.82 -16.45
CA SER A 174 -12.03 -0.99 -15.81
C SER A 174 -12.04 0.48 -16.24
N GLN A 175 -13.04 0.92 -17.04
CA GLN A 175 -13.10 2.31 -17.54
C GLN A 175 -13.07 3.35 -16.42
N GLY A 176 -13.81 3.09 -15.33
CA GLY A 176 -13.81 3.97 -14.16
C GLY A 176 -12.43 4.07 -13.50
N LEU A 177 -11.72 2.95 -13.36
CA LEU A 177 -10.36 2.95 -12.81
C LEU A 177 -9.38 3.71 -13.70
N TYR A 178 -9.47 3.54 -15.02
CA TYR A 178 -8.62 4.29 -15.96
C TYR A 178 -8.90 5.79 -15.94
N HIS A 179 -10.17 6.18 -15.76
CA HIS A 179 -10.53 7.58 -15.55
C HIS A 179 -9.94 8.11 -14.25
N ASP A 180 -10.10 7.38 -13.14
CA ASP A 180 -9.59 7.76 -11.82
C ASP A 180 -8.06 7.92 -11.80
N LEU A 181 -7.33 7.05 -12.52
CA LEU A 181 -5.87 7.04 -12.62
C LEU A 181 -5.31 7.92 -13.74
N SER A 182 -6.17 8.63 -14.49
CA SER A 182 -5.71 9.48 -15.58
C SER A 182 -4.97 10.72 -15.07
N ALA A 183 -3.85 11.04 -15.70
CA ALA A 183 -3.04 12.20 -15.37
C ALA A 183 -3.80 13.52 -15.66
N ASP A 184 -3.64 14.50 -14.75
CA ASP A 184 -4.03 15.91 -14.92
C ASP A 184 -5.45 16.20 -15.44
N ARG A 185 -6.40 15.31 -15.17
CA ARG A 185 -7.82 15.52 -15.49
C ARG A 185 -8.56 16.17 -14.33
N PRO A 186 -9.12 17.39 -14.47
CA PRO A 186 -9.78 18.10 -13.37
C PRO A 186 -10.92 17.33 -12.68
N ASP A 187 -11.55 16.41 -13.39
CA ASP A 187 -12.64 15.55 -12.94
C ASP A 187 -12.16 14.19 -12.38
N SER A 188 -10.86 13.87 -12.42
CA SER A 188 -10.34 12.61 -11.90
C SER A 188 -10.12 12.63 -10.38
N VAL A 189 -10.19 11.43 -9.80
CA VAL A 189 -9.90 11.20 -8.37
C VAL A 189 -8.50 11.63 -8.02
N LEU A 190 -7.50 11.36 -8.87
CA LEU A 190 -6.13 11.78 -8.63
C LEU A 190 -5.97 13.31 -8.61
N TYR A 191 -6.67 14.03 -9.50
CA TYR A 191 -6.64 15.49 -9.50
C TYR A 191 -7.19 16.07 -8.20
N TRP A 192 -8.32 15.52 -7.72
CA TRP A 192 -8.88 15.87 -6.42
C TRP A 192 -7.92 15.51 -5.28
N LEU A 193 -7.43 14.27 -5.25
CA LEU A 193 -6.57 13.73 -4.19
C LEU A 193 -5.27 14.52 -4.02
N ASN A 194 -4.66 14.94 -5.12
CA ASN A 194 -3.42 15.73 -5.13
C ASN A 194 -3.56 17.14 -4.53
N ARG A 195 -4.79 17.60 -4.29
CA ARG A 195 -5.10 18.91 -3.70
C ARG A 195 -5.64 18.84 -2.29
N GLN A 196 -5.84 17.64 -1.74
CA GLN A 196 -6.36 17.50 -0.39
C GLN A 196 -5.26 17.62 0.68
N PRO A 197 -5.59 18.12 1.87
CA PRO A 197 -4.74 17.95 3.05
C PRO A 197 -4.48 16.46 3.29
N HIS A 198 -3.21 16.09 3.51
CA HIS A 198 -2.84 14.71 3.84
C HIS A 198 -2.58 14.59 5.35
N PRO A 199 -3.09 13.56 6.03
CA PRO A 199 -2.90 13.39 7.48
C PRO A 199 -1.43 13.21 7.84
N VAL A 200 -1.07 13.45 9.10
CA VAL A 200 0.31 13.29 9.59
C VAL A 200 0.71 11.81 9.58
N ALA A 201 1.66 11.46 8.71
CA ALA A 201 2.22 10.12 8.55
C ALA A 201 3.58 10.22 7.83
N GLN A 202 4.34 9.12 7.85
CA GLN A 202 5.54 8.97 7.00
C GLN A 202 5.13 8.53 5.59
N TYR A 203 5.50 9.29 4.57
CA TYR A 203 5.20 8.96 3.17
C TYR A 203 6.47 8.54 2.44
N ILE A 204 6.49 7.33 1.88
CA ILE A 204 7.68 6.74 1.26
C ILE A 204 7.33 6.17 -0.11
N SER A 205 7.92 6.70 -1.18
CA SER A 205 7.83 6.14 -2.53
C SER A 205 9.03 5.26 -2.84
N VAL A 206 8.79 3.99 -3.16
CA VAL A 206 9.73 3.12 -3.87
C VAL A 206 9.49 3.32 -5.37
N VAL A 207 10.39 4.08 -5.99
CA VAL A 207 10.32 4.48 -7.40
C VAL A 207 11.11 3.48 -8.23
N ARG A 208 10.50 2.97 -9.29
CA ARG A 208 11.16 2.14 -10.31
C ARG A 208 11.97 3.04 -11.22
N ARG A 209 13.21 2.64 -11.51
CA ARG A 209 13.99 3.28 -12.56
C ARG A 209 13.51 2.79 -13.94
N SER A 210 13.95 3.48 -14.99
CA SER A 210 14.00 3.03 -16.39
C SER A 210 13.39 1.64 -16.66
N GLY A 211 12.32 1.57 -17.45
CA GLY A 211 11.69 0.30 -17.83
C GLY A 211 10.31 0.05 -17.19
N ASP A 212 9.88 0.89 -16.24
CA ASP A 212 8.43 1.02 -15.98
C ASP A 212 7.78 1.76 -17.15
N LEU A 213 7.27 0.99 -18.10
CA LEU A 213 6.60 1.49 -19.30
C LEU A 213 5.15 1.93 -19.05
N LEU A 214 4.68 1.75 -17.82
CA LEU A 214 3.31 1.99 -17.41
C LEU A 214 3.16 3.31 -16.65
N ILE A 215 4.13 3.60 -15.78
CA ILE A 215 4.10 4.73 -14.88
C ILE A 215 5.44 5.47 -14.93
N ALA A 216 5.45 6.68 -15.47
CA ALA A 216 6.61 7.55 -15.41
C ALA A 216 7.15 7.73 -13.97
N GLU A 217 8.47 7.75 -13.79
CA GLU A 217 9.12 7.91 -12.47
C GLU A 217 8.57 9.12 -11.70
N ARG A 218 8.31 10.23 -12.41
CA ARG A 218 7.74 11.45 -11.84
C ARG A 218 6.39 11.21 -11.15
N SER A 219 5.58 10.32 -11.71
CA SER A 219 4.24 10.00 -11.20
C SER A 219 4.31 9.08 -9.98
N GLN A 220 5.37 8.27 -9.86
CA GLN A 220 5.58 7.38 -8.74
C GLN A 220 6.01 8.11 -7.45
N ASP A 221 6.69 9.23 -7.61
CA ASP A 221 7.29 9.96 -6.50
C ASP A 221 6.30 10.91 -5.83
N MET A 222 5.88 10.59 -4.61
CA MET A 222 4.99 11.43 -3.81
C MET A 222 5.60 12.80 -3.46
N ARG A 223 6.92 12.99 -3.61
CA ARG A 223 7.54 14.33 -3.49
C ARG A 223 7.09 15.28 -4.60
N ASN A 224 6.55 14.78 -5.70
CA ASN A 224 5.99 15.59 -6.78
C ASN A 224 4.52 15.93 -6.56
N VAL A 225 3.86 15.33 -5.55
CA VAL A 225 2.51 15.70 -5.14
C VAL A 225 2.60 17.02 -4.34
N PRO A 226 1.90 18.10 -4.76
CA PRO A 226 2.01 19.41 -4.13
C PRO A 226 1.83 19.42 -2.60
N MET A 227 0.87 18.62 -2.10
CA MET A 227 0.54 18.55 -0.67
C MET A 227 1.51 17.67 0.16
N LEU A 228 2.44 16.97 -0.48
CA LEU A 228 3.37 16.03 0.16
C LEU A 228 4.85 16.37 -0.07
N GLN A 229 5.20 17.39 -0.86
CA GLN A 229 6.58 17.67 -1.31
C GLN A 229 7.62 17.62 -0.18
N ASN A 230 7.33 18.28 0.95
CA ASN A 230 8.25 18.38 2.09
C ASN A 230 8.02 17.31 3.17
N ARG A 231 7.12 16.35 2.91
CA ARG A 231 6.66 15.33 3.87
C ARG A 231 6.87 13.91 3.37
N ALA A 232 7.08 13.74 2.07
CA ALA A 232 7.41 12.48 1.43
C ALA A 232 8.92 12.35 1.22
N ARG A 233 9.38 11.11 1.20
CA ARG A 233 10.71 10.73 0.73
C ARG A 233 10.58 9.64 -0.32
N SER A 234 11.59 9.49 -1.17
CA SER A 234 11.64 8.38 -2.11
C SER A 234 12.96 7.63 -2.05
N VAL A 235 12.88 6.36 -2.45
CA VAL A 235 14.02 5.47 -2.66
C VAL A 235 13.87 4.86 -4.05
N GLN A 236 14.97 4.69 -4.75
CA GLN A 236 14.99 4.09 -6.08
C GLN A 236 15.13 2.56 -5.95
N SER A 237 14.42 1.78 -6.77
CA SER A 237 14.46 0.31 -6.73
C SER A 237 14.21 -0.30 -8.10
N GLY A 238 15.18 -1.06 -8.62
CA GLY A 238 15.02 -1.93 -9.80
C GLY A 238 14.52 -1.23 -11.07
N GLU A 239 14.22 -2.05 -12.07
CA GLU A 239 13.60 -1.66 -13.36
C GLU A 239 12.27 -2.39 -13.53
N GLY A 240 11.35 -1.84 -14.34
CA GLY A 240 10.06 -2.49 -14.61
C GLY A 240 8.98 -2.27 -13.53
N HIS A 241 7.72 -2.52 -13.88
CA HIS A 241 6.56 -2.13 -13.05
C HIS A 241 6.21 -3.11 -11.92
N GLY A 242 6.35 -4.42 -12.17
CA GLY A 242 5.91 -5.46 -11.24
C GLY A 242 6.67 -5.45 -9.92
N LEU A 243 6.10 -6.11 -8.90
CA LEU A 243 6.83 -6.45 -7.69
C LEU A 243 8.02 -7.36 -8.02
N GLN A 244 9.09 -7.23 -7.24
CA GLN A 244 10.36 -7.92 -7.45
C GLN A 244 10.84 -8.53 -6.14
N VAL A 245 11.64 -9.59 -6.24
CA VAL A 245 12.27 -10.24 -5.08
C VAL A 245 13.06 -9.24 -4.23
N SER A 246 13.72 -8.26 -4.87
CA SER A 246 14.49 -7.20 -4.20
C SER A 246 13.65 -6.25 -3.36
N ASP A 247 12.33 -6.19 -3.56
CA ASP A 247 11.46 -5.31 -2.77
C ASP A 247 11.27 -5.84 -1.35
N GLY A 248 11.40 -7.15 -1.11
CA GLY A 248 11.25 -7.74 0.21
C GLY A 248 12.28 -7.19 1.20
N PRO A 249 13.59 -7.35 0.95
CA PRO A 249 14.63 -6.78 1.80
C PRO A 249 14.55 -5.24 1.92
N LEU A 250 14.18 -4.55 0.84
CA LEU A 250 13.99 -3.09 0.87
C LEU A 250 12.84 -2.70 1.81
N LEU A 251 11.70 -3.37 1.72
CA LEU A 251 10.53 -3.11 2.54
C LEU A 251 10.84 -3.34 4.02
N VAL A 252 11.49 -4.47 4.36
CA VAL A 252 11.93 -4.77 5.72
C VAL A 252 12.82 -3.65 6.28
N ARG A 253 13.78 -3.16 5.48
CA ARG A 253 14.63 -2.05 5.86
C ARG A 253 13.83 -0.77 6.11
N LEU A 254 12.94 -0.39 5.18
CA LEU A 254 12.12 0.81 5.30
C LEU A 254 11.24 0.78 6.56
N ILE A 255 10.66 -0.39 6.87
CA ILE A 255 9.85 -0.59 8.07
C ILE A 255 10.70 -0.46 9.34
N LYS A 256 11.89 -1.07 9.39
CA LYS A 256 12.82 -0.93 10.54
C LYS A 256 13.23 0.53 10.77
N ASP A 257 13.46 1.29 9.71
CA ASP A 257 13.80 2.73 9.80
C ASP A 257 12.66 3.54 10.44
N LEU A 258 11.39 3.12 10.30
CA LEU A 258 10.26 3.78 10.95
C LEU A 258 10.33 3.65 12.47
N SER A 259 10.73 2.48 12.98
CA SER A 259 10.83 2.20 14.42
C SER A 259 11.93 3.01 15.08
N GLN A 260 13.06 3.23 14.40
CA GLN A 260 14.19 4.00 14.92
C GLN A 260 13.92 5.50 15.02
N ARG A 261 13.06 6.03 14.16
CA ARG A 261 12.71 7.47 14.12
C ARG A 261 11.64 7.89 15.14
N GLN A 262 11.15 6.95 15.97
CA GLN A 262 10.22 7.24 17.07
C GLN A 262 10.93 7.68 18.37
N LEU A 263 12.27 7.64 18.41
CA LEU A 263 13.10 7.89 19.61
C LEU A 263 13.74 9.30 19.66
N ILE A 264 13.21 10.27 18.91
CA ILE A 264 13.68 11.66 18.94
C ILE A 264 12.49 12.60 19.20
#